data_AF-X1L0Q3-F1
#
_entry.id   AF-X1L0Q3-F1
#
_cell.length_a   1.000
_cell.length_b   1.000
_cell.length_c   1.000
_cell.angle_alpha   90.00
_cell.angle_beta   90.00
_cell.angle_gamma   90.00
#
_symmetry.space_group_name_H-M   'P 1'
#
loop_
_entity.id
_entity.type
_entity.pdbx_description
1 polymer ?
#
loop_
_entity_poly.entity_id
_entity_poly.type
_entity_poly.pdbx_seq_one_letter_code
_entity_poly.pdbx_strand_id
1 'polypeptide(L)'
;ALKTLEYLCEWPGCWTRRMDCCFKCDRSICEEHSETFLGPKTKLEWYACPGCSANTPREELLKKIAEQDEELWLDDQEEAVDKQGGKVN
;
A
#
# COMPACT_ATOMS: atom_id res chain seq x y z
N ALA A 1 -26.80 0.10 12.09
CA ALA A 1 -25.51 0.81 11.92
C ALA A 1 -25.14 0.75 10.44
N LEU A 2 -24.95 1.90 9.80
CA LEU A 2 -24.58 2.03 8.38
C LEU A 2 -23.19 1.40 8.17
N LYS A 3 -23.14 0.09 7.87
CA LYS A 3 -21.92 -0.65 7.47
C LYS A 3 -21.47 -0.30 6.03
N THR A 4 -21.84 0.87 5.52
CA THR A 4 -21.84 1.18 4.08
C THR A 4 -20.78 2.20 3.65
N LEU A 5 -19.99 2.75 4.59
CA LEU A 5 -18.91 3.70 4.26
C LEU A 5 -17.51 3.05 4.22
N GLU A 6 -17.32 1.89 4.87
CA GLU A 6 -16.01 1.19 4.87
C GLU A 6 -15.58 0.71 3.48
N TYR A 7 -16.51 0.62 2.52
CA TYR A 7 -16.22 0.14 1.16
C TYR A 7 -16.10 1.26 0.13
N LEU A 8 -16.21 2.53 0.54
CA LEU A 8 -16.15 3.66 -0.37
C LEU A 8 -14.79 4.36 -0.27
N CYS A 9 -14.43 5.05 -1.36
CA CYS A 9 -13.34 6.00 -1.33
C CYS A 9 -13.66 7.12 -0.34
N GLU A 10 -12.68 7.50 0.48
CA GLU A 10 -12.79 8.58 1.47
C GLU A 10 -12.51 9.96 0.88
N TRP A 11 -12.32 10.06 -0.45
CA TRP A 11 -12.16 11.35 -1.11
C TRP A 11 -13.46 12.15 -1.04
N PRO A 12 -13.43 13.45 -0.66
CA PRO A 12 -14.66 14.23 -0.49
C PRO A 12 -15.54 14.23 -1.76
N GLY A 13 -16.79 13.77 -1.60
CA GLY A 13 -17.75 13.71 -2.70
C GLY A 13 -17.60 12.50 -3.63
N CYS A 14 -16.66 11.59 -3.36
CA CYS A 14 -16.53 10.35 -4.10
C CYS A 14 -17.43 9.26 -3.49
N TRP A 15 -18.16 8.56 -4.36
CA TRP A 15 -19.00 7.41 -4.00
C TRP A 15 -18.55 6.13 -4.69
N THR A 16 -17.37 6.16 -5.32
CA THR A 16 -16.75 5.01 -5.97
C THR A 16 -16.28 4.04 -4.90
N ARG A 17 -16.39 2.74 -5.20
CA ARG A 17 -15.88 1.68 -4.31
C ARG A 17 -14.37 1.83 -4.13
N ARG A 18 -13.89 1.65 -2.90
CA ARG A 18 -12.44 1.61 -2.62
C ARG A 18 -11.81 0.38 -3.29
N MET A 19 -10.61 0.56 -3.82
CA MET A 19 -9.77 -0.55 -4.28
C MET A 19 -8.75 -0.94 -3.23
N ASP A 20 -8.13 0.06 -2.59
CA ASP A 20 -7.04 -0.13 -1.63
C ASP A 20 -6.92 1.10 -0.71
N CYS A 21 -5.86 1.17 0.08
CA CYS A 21 -5.52 2.24 1.00
C CYS A 21 -4.28 3.01 0.54
N CYS A 22 -4.23 4.30 0.88
CA CYS A 22 -3.04 5.10 0.65
C CYS A 22 -1.91 4.66 1.60
N PHE A 23 -0.74 4.28 1.06
CA PHE A 23 0.39 3.78 1.87
C PHE A 23 0.91 4.77 2.93
N LYS A 24 0.64 6.08 2.74
CA LYS A 24 1.14 7.14 3.63
C LYS A 24 0.16 7.50 4.74
N CYS A 25 -1.16 7.38 4.50
CA CYS A 25 -2.18 7.90 5.43
C CYS A 25 -3.35 6.96 5.67
N ASP A 26 -3.28 5.74 5.14
CA ASP A 26 -4.24 4.64 5.28
C ASP A 26 -5.68 4.95 4.84
N ARG A 27 -5.88 6.08 4.16
CA ARG A 27 -7.19 6.43 3.61
C ARG A 27 -7.60 5.48 2.51
N SER A 28 -8.85 5.06 2.53
CA SER A 28 -9.45 4.25 1.47
C SER A 28 -9.56 5.07 0.19
N ILE A 29 -9.00 4.56 -0.90
CA ILE A 29 -8.94 5.23 -2.20
C ILE A 29 -9.50 4.33 -3.31
N CYS A 30 -10.14 4.95 -4.30
CA CYS A 30 -10.48 4.30 -5.56
C CYS A 30 -9.39 4.61 -6.60
N GLU A 31 -9.47 3.92 -7.74
CA GLU A 31 -8.53 4.04 -8.86
C GLU A 31 -8.36 5.50 -9.31
N GLU A 32 -9.47 6.24 -9.45
CA GLU A 32 -9.46 7.65 -9.88
C GLU A 32 -8.82 8.61 -8.86
N HIS A 33 -8.83 8.25 -7.58
CA HIS A 33 -8.25 9.03 -6.49
C HIS A 33 -7.01 8.32 -5.93
N SER A 34 -6.23 7.72 -6.83
CA SER A 34 -4.95 7.09 -6.52
C SER A 34 -3.91 7.42 -7.58
N GLU A 35 -2.68 7.63 -7.14
CA GLU A 35 -1.48 7.52 -7.98
C GLU A 35 -0.79 6.21 -7.63
N THR A 36 -0.53 5.39 -8.64
CA THR A 36 0.09 4.07 -8.47
C THR A 36 1.59 4.12 -8.70
N PHE A 37 2.32 3.45 -7.82
CA PHE A 37 3.76 3.25 -7.89
C PHE A 37 4.06 1.75 -7.83
N LEU A 38 5.18 1.34 -8.41
CA LEU A 38 5.60 -0.06 -8.39
C LEU A 38 6.79 -0.25 -7.46
N GLY A 39 6.67 -1.18 -6.52
CA GLY A 39 7.74 -1.58 -5.61
C GLY A 39 8.94 -2.16 -6.37
N PRO A 40 10.18 -1.72 -6.10
CA PRO A 40 11.36 -2.16 -6.85
C PRO A 40 11.73 -3.63 -6.62
N LYS A 41 11.51 -4.18 -5.42
CA LYS A 41 11.84 -5.55 -5.00
C LYS A 41 10.65 -6.49 -5.22
N THR A 42 9.50 -6.20 -4.60
CA THR A 42 8.36 -7.13 -4.59
C THR A 42 7.54 -7.07 -5.89
N LYS A 43 7.63 -5.96 -6.63
CA LYS A 43 6.75 -5.62 -7.77
C LYS A 43 5.27 -5.45 -7.38
N LEU A 44 4.97 -5.24 -6.10
CA LEU A 44 3.63 -4.88 -5.66
C LEU A 44 3.31 -3.42 -6.01
N GLU A 45 2.02 -3.17 -6.19
CA GLU A 45 1.49 -1.83 -6.43
C GLU A 45 1.30 -1.09 -5.10
N TRP A 46 1.78 0.15 -5.06
CA TRP A 46 1.69 1.05 -3.92
C TRP A 46 0.85 2.27 -4.32
N TYR A 47 -0.11 2.65 -3.50
CA TYR A 47 -1.09 3.68 -3.87
C TYR A 47 -0.94 4.93 -2.99
N ALA A 48 -0.91 6.11 -3.62
CA ALA A 48 -0.93 7.39 -2.93
C ALA A 48 -2.21 8.17 -3.26
N CYS A 49 -2.89 8.73 -2.25
CA CYS A 49 -4.01 9.61 -2.51
C CYS A 49 -3.51 10.97 -3.05
N PRO A 50 -4.34 11.73 -3.82
CA PRO A 50 -3.91 12.99 -4.40
C PRO A 50 -3.43 14.01 -3.37
N GLY A 51 -3.99 13.99 -2.16
CA GLY A 51 -3.55 14.83 -1.05
C GLY A 51 -2.13 14.51 -0.59
N CYS A 52 -1.75 13.24 -0.52
CA CYS A 52 -0.39 12.83 -0.18
C CYS A 52 0.57 13.09 -1.34
N SER A 53 0.18 12.79 -2.58
CA SER A 53 0.99 13.07 -3.78
C SER A 53 1.29 14.55 -3.96
N ALA A 54 0.31 15.44 -3.73
CA ALA A 54 0.50 16.87 -3.88
C ALA A 54 1.37 17.51 -2.78
N ASN A 55 1.33 16.95 -1.56
CA ASN A 55 2.04 17.51 -0.41
C ASN A 55 3.38 16.83 -0.11
N THR A 56 3.81 15.88 -0.93
CA THR A 56 5.06 15.14 -0.72
C THR A 56 5.89 15.20 -2.00
N PRO A 57 7.16 15.62 -1.95
CA PRO A 57 8.04 15.53 -3.11
C PRO A 57 8.07 14.10 -3.65
N ARG A 58 8.04 13.96 -4.98
CA ARG A 58 7.99 12.63 -5.63
C ARG A 58 9.16 11.73 -5.22
N GLU A 59 10.34 12.31 -5.06
CA GLU A 59 11.54 11.58 -4.59
C GLU A 59 11.36 11.01 -3.18
N GLU A 60 10.70 11.75 -2.28
CA GLU A 60 10.41 11.28 -0.93
C GLU A 60 9.37 10.14 -0.94
N LEU A 61 8.36 10.22 -1.81
CA LEU A 61 7.39 9.12 -2.00
C LEU A 61 8.09 7.86 -2.48
N LEU A 62 8.91 7.97 -3.54
CA LEU A 62 9.65 6.82 -4.09
C LEU A 62 10.61 6.21 -3.07
N LYS A 63 11.27 7.05 -2.26
CA LYS A 63 12.15 6.58 -1.19
C LYS A 63 11.38 5.78 -0.13
N LYS A 64 10.25 6.31 0.37
CA LYS A 64 9.43 5.61 1.38
C LYS A 64 8.86 4.30 0.86
N ILE A 65 8.42 4.28 -0.40
CA ILE A 65 7.93 3.07 -1.06
C ILE A 65 9.05 2.04 -1.15
N ALA A 66 10.27 2.44 -1.56
CA ALA A 66 11.40 1.52 -1.61
C ALA A 66 11.77 0.96 -0.24
N GLU A 67 11.71 1.76 0.83
CA GLU A 67 11.97 1.32 2.20
C GLU A 67 10.94 0.28 2.69
N GLN A 68 9.64 0.55 2.52
CA GLN A 68 8.58 -0.39 2.92
C GLN A 68 8.54 -1.65 2.03
N ASP A 69 8.86 -1.51 0.75
CA ASP A 69 8.96 -2.64 -0.19
C ASP A 69 10.13 -3.57 0.13
N GLU A 70 11.24 -3.02 0.64
CA GLU A 70 12.38 -3.80 1.12
C GLU A 70 12.05 -4.53 2.42
N GLU A 71 11.36 -3.87 3.36
CA GLU A 71 10.89 -4.49 4.62
C GLU A 71 9.98 -5.70 4.33
N LEU A 72 8.94 -5.52 3.51
CA LEU A 72 8.05 -6.62 3.10
C LEU A 72 8.79 -7.78 2.43
N TRP A 73 9.79 -7.47 1.59
CA TRP A 73 10.58 -8.51 0.92
C TRP A 73 11.46 -9.31 1.88
N LEU A 74 11.95 -8.69 2.95
CA LEU A 74 12.74 -9.36 3.98
C LEU A 74 11.86 -10.27 4.85
N ASP A 75 10.68 -9.80 5.24
CA ASP A 75 9.71 -10.59 6.01
C ASP A 75 9.32 -11.88 5.26
N ASP A 76 9.06 -11.77 3.94
CA ASP A 76 8.77 -12.92 3.08
C ASP A 76 9.93 -13.94 3.04
N GLN A 77 11.18 -13.47 3.16
CA GLN A 77 12.35 -14.34 3.19
C GLN A 77 12.55 -15.01 4.53
N GLU A 78 12.35 -14.30 5.63
CA GLU A 78 12.42 -14.87 6.98
C GLU A 78 11.39 -15.99 7.12
N GLU A 79 10.14 -15.74 6.73
CA GLU A 79 9.10 -16.77 6.73
C GLU A 79 9.46 -18.00 5.86
N ALA A 80 10.16 -17.80 4.75
CA ALA A 80 10.58 -18.89 3.88
C ALA A 80 11.68 -19.77 4.50
N VAL A 81 12.53 -19.19 5.36
CA VAL A 81 13.56 -19.91 6.11
C VAL A 81 12.92 -20.70 7.26
N ASP A 82 12.00 -20.11 8.01
CA ASP A 82 11.29 -20.78 9.11
C ASP A 82 10.48 -21.99 8.63
N LYS A 83 9.83 -21.89 7.47
CA LYS A 83 9.08 -23.01 6.86
C LYS A 83 9.99 -24.17 6.41
N GLN A 84 11.30 -23.94 6.24
CA GLN A 84 12.28 -24.97 5.88
C GLN A 84 13.01 -25.59 7.09
N GLY A 85 12.93 -24.99 8.28
CA GLY A 85 13.52 -25.51 9.52
C GLY A 85 12.73 -26.64 10.21
N GLY A 86 11.54 -26.98 9.72
CA GLY A 86 10.60 -27.94 10.32
C GLY A 86 10.79 -29.42 9.94
N LYS A 87 12.01 -29.88 9.65
CA LYS A 87 12.34 -31.32 9.57
C LYS A 87 13.67 -31.58 10.28
N VAL A 88 13.59 -31.74 11.59
CA VAL A 88 14.62 -32.41 12.38
C VAL A 88 13.99 -33.67 12.95
N ASN A 89 14.36 -34.79 12.34
CA ASN A 89 14.14 -36.21 12.69
C ASN A 89 12.70 -36.72 12.81
#